data_AF-A0A3A8Z0U0-F1
#
_entry.id   AF-A0A3A8Z0U0-F1
#
_cell.length_a   1.000
_cell.length_b   1.000
_cell.length_c   1.000
_cell.angle_alpha   90.00
_cell.angle_beta   90.00
_cell.angle_gamma   90.00
#
_symmetry.space_group_name_H-M   'P 1'
#
loop_
_entity.id
_entity.type
_entity.pdbx_description
1 polymer ?
#
loop_
_entity_poly.entity_id
_entity_poly.type
_entity_poly.pdbx_seq_one_letter_code
_entity_poly.pdbx_strand_id
1 'polypeptide(L)'
;MIPTWIIHFIPCGQVSYHTHGLNAYGSLELELNLPLEPNQGSVFINLIANEIAEKGKRYRSGDREDDVFNLPVYLYETTPIQPSGSNDRVLRILFCDPAGRYPWEPECEGMYSRQLNVLEKKEMATLLHTRKNGDFHSGPN
;
A
#
# COMPACT_ATOMS: atom_id res chain seq x y z
N MET A 1 -8.07 19.97 -5.37
CA MET A 1 -9.12 19.39 -6.24
C MET A 1 -10.32 18.96 -5.39
N ILE A 2 -11.53 18.81 -5.95
CA ILE A 2 -12.59 18.01 -5.29
C ILE A 2 -12.34 16.54 -5.67
N PRO A 3 -12.06 15.63 -4.72
CA PRO A 3 -11.83 14.22 -5.04
C PRO A 3 -13.03 13.61 -5.77
N THR A 4 -12.79 12.89 -6.86
CA THR A 4 -13.84 12.17 -7.60
C THR A 4 -13.96 10.71 -7.17
N TRP A 5 -13.05 10.22 -6.34
CA TRP A 5 -13.12 8.91 -5.72
C TRP A 5 -13.80 8.98 -4.37
N ILE A 6 -14.43 7.86 -3.98
CA ILE A 6 -14.97 7.67 -2.64
C ILE A 6 -14.01 6.80 -1.84
N ILE A 7 -14.00 7.02 -0.52
CA ILE A 7 -13.31 6.13 0.42
C ILE A 7 -14.37 5.53 1.34
N HIS A 8 -14.31 4.23 1.52
CA HIS A 8 -15.21 3.53 2.43
C HIS A 8 -14.49 2.46 3.24
N PHE A 9 -15.08 2.15 4.40
CA PHE A 9 -14.63 1.13 5.33
C PHE A 9 -15.44 -0.15 5.13
N ILE A 10 -14.74 -1.29 5.07
CA ILE A 10 -15.35 -2.60 4.95
C ILE A 10 -15.16 -3.38 6.26
N PRO A 11 -16.21 -3.57 7.08
CA PRO A 11 -16.14 -4.36 8.30
C PRO A 11 -16.30 -5.86 7.98
N CYS A 12 -15.24 -6.52 7.52
CA CYS A 12 -15.28 -7.95 7.16
C CYS A 12 -14.13 -8.74 7.81
N GLY A 13 -14.17 -8.87 9.15
CA GLY A 13 -13.20 -9.66 9.92
C GLY A 13 -11.82 -9.01 10.09
N GLN A 14 -11.41 -8.14 9.16
CA GLN A 14 -10.24 -7.27 9.25
C GLN A 14 -10.61 -5.86 8.82
N VAL A 15 -9.93 -4.85 9.39
CA VAL A 15 -10.10 -3.46 8.99
C VAL A 15 -9.56 -3.26 7.58
N SER A 16 -10.40 -2.73 6.68
CA SER A 16 -10.01 -2.40 5.32
C SER A 16 -10.66 -1.11 4.86
N TYR A 17 -9.85 -0.17 4.39
CA TYR A 17 -10.28 1.04 3.71
C TYR A 17 -9.90 0.95 2.25
N HIS A 18 -10.82 1.33 1.36
CA HIS A 18 -10.58 1.27 -0.08
C HIS A 18 -10.99 2.56 -0.76
N THR A 19 -10.31 2.88 -1.86
CA THR A 19 -10.84 3.84 -2.83
C THR A 19 -11.74 3.15 -3.84
N HIS A 20 -12.71 3.89 -4.37
CA HIS A 20 -13.41 3.56 -5.61
C HIS A 20 -13.45 4.78 -6.52
N GLY A 21 -12.96 4.64 -7.75
CA GLY A 21 -12.89 5.68 -8.77
C GLY A 21 -11.51 6.30 -8.92
N LEU A 22 -10.51 5.90 -8.13
CA LEU A 22 -9.13 6.37 -8.31
C LEU A 22 -8.51 5.79 -9.59
N ASN A 23 -9.01 4.65 -10.06
CA ASN A 23 -8.56 4.02 -11.28
C ASN A 23 -8.70 4.90 -12.54
N ALA A 24 -9.63 5.85 -12.55
CA ALA A 24 -9.78 6.85 -13.60
C ALA A 24 -8.51 7.70 -13.82
N TYR A 25 -7.62 7.75 -12.83
CA TYR A 25 -6.34 8.45 -12.89
C TYR A 25 -5.17 7.56 -13.33
N GLY A 26 -5.44 6.34 -13.82
CA GLY A 26 -4.40 5.42 -14.31
C GLY A 26 -3.63 4.69 -13.21
N SER A 27 -4.29 4.45 -12.07
CA SER A 27 -3.79 3.65 -10.94
C SER A 27 -4.72 2.46 -10.67
N LEU A 28 -4.28 1.52 -9.83
CA LEU A 28 -5.24 0.66 -9.13
C LEU A 28 -5.93 1.45 -8.01
N GLU A 29 -7.06 0.93 -7.55
CA GLU A 29 -7.65 1.39 -6.29
C GLU A 29 -6.68 1.12 -5.13
N LEU A 30 -6.68 2.00 -4.13
CA LEU A 30 -5.85 1.85 -2.96
C LEU A 30 -6.56 1.01 -1.90
N GLU A 31 -5.77 0.31 -1.09
CA GLU A 31 -6.24 -0.40 0.11
C GLU A 31 -5.36 -0.03 1.31
N LEU A 32 -5.98 0.13 2.49
CA LEU A 32 -5.29 0.34 3.76
C LEU A 32 -5.85 -0.60 4.83
N ASN A 33 -4.98 -1.41 5.42
CA ASN A 33 -5.35 -2.45 6.40
C ASN A 33 -4.77 -2.22 7.78
N LEU A 34 -4.96 -1.02 8.32
CA LEU A 34 -4.58 -0.66 9.69
C LEU A 34 -5.82 -0.38 10.53
N PRO A 35 -5.83 -0.78 11.83
CA PRO A 35 -6.94 -0.54 12.75
C PRO A 35 -6.98 0.93 13.20
N LEU A 36 -7.21 1.83 12.26
CA LEU A 36 -7.39 3.26 12.48
C LEU A 36 -8.87 3.58 12.64
N GLU A 37 -9.17 4.71 13.28
CA GLU A 37 -10.53 5.26 13.25
C GLU A 37 -10.94 5.62 11.82
N PRO A 38 -12.23 5.53 11.44
CA PRO A 38 -12.67 5.72 10.06
C PRO A 38 -12.21 7.02 9.39
N ASN A 39 -12.25 8.13 10.13
CA ASN A 39 -11.77 9.42 9.64
C ASN A 39 -10.25 9.42 9.42
N GLN A 40 -9.48 8.76 10.28
CA GLN A 40 -8.02 8.67 10.14
C GLN A 40 -7.65 7.80 8.95
N GLY A 41 -8.27 6.61 8.81
CA GLY A 41 -8.05 5.73 7.65
C GLY A 41 -8.36 6.44 6.34
N SER A 42 -9.45 7.21 6.31
CA SER A 42 -9.83 8.01 5.14
C SER A 42 -8.83 9.11 4.82
N VAL A 43 -8.30 9.83 5.82
CA VAL A 43 -7.27 10.84 5.58
C VAL A 43 -6.00 10.19 5.04
N PHE A 44 -5.56 9.08 5.62
CA PHE A 44 -4.29 8.42 5.26
C PHE A 44 -4.31 7.93 3.81
N ILE A 45 -5.36 7.20 3.42
CA ILE A 45 -5.47 6.73 2.04
C ILE A 45 -5.62 7.88 1.05
N ASN A 46 -6.29 8.97 1.43
CA ASN A 46 -6.48 10.14 0.58
C ASN A 46 -5.18 10.90 0.30
N LEU A 47 -4.22 10.90 1.24
CA LEU A 47 -2.92 11.52 1.03
C LEU A 47 -2.16 10.87 -0.13
N ILE A 48 -2.17 9.53 -0.22
CA ILE A 48 -1.57 8.80 -1.35
C ILE A 48 -2.41 8.96 -2.62
N ALA A 49 -3.74 8.94 -2.52
CA ALA A 49 -4.64 9.14 -3.66
C ALA A 49 -4.40 10.51 -4.35
N ASN A 50 -4.17 11.56 -3.57
CA ASN A 50 -3.84 12.89 -4.10
C ASN A 50 -2.52 12.91 -4.88
N GLU A 51 -1.49 12.17 -4.44
CA GLU A 51 -0.25 12.07 -5.22
C GLU A 51 -0.46 11.46 -6.61
N ILE A 52 -1.35 10.46 -6.70
CA ILE A 52 -1.70 9.81 -7.95
C ILE A 52 -2.50 10.76 -8.84
N ALA A 53 -3.53 11.39 -8.28
CA ALA A 53 -4.50 12.18 -9.03
C ALA A 53 -3.99 13.58 -9.40
N GLU A 54 -3.29 14.26 -8.49
CA GLU A 54 -2.81 15.64 -8.69
C GLU A 54 -1.39 15.69 -9.27
N LYS A 55 -0.50 14.80 -8.81
CA LYS A 55 0.91 14.81 -9.24
C LYS A 55 1.23 13.76 -10.30
N GLY A 56 0.26 12.92 -10.67
CA GLY A 56 0.42 11.89 -11.68
C GLY A 56 1.38 10.77 -11.27
N LYS A 57 1.66 10.59 -9.97
CA LYS A 57 2.52 9.50 -9.51
C LYS A 57 1.93 8.15 -9.92
N ARG A 58 2.82 7.19 -10.22
CA ARG A 58 2.48 5.83 -10.64
C ARG A 58 3.28 4.87 -9.80
N TYR A 59 2.58 4.13 -8.95
CA TYR A 59 3.18 3.17 -8.03
C TYR A 59 2.95 1.74 -8.51
N ARG A 60 3.87 0.86 -8.12
CA ARG A 60 3.87 -0.59 -8.33
C ARG A 60 4.32 -1.29 -7.06
N SER A 61 4.16 -2.61 -6.99
CA SER A 61 4.69 -3.39 -5.86
C SER A 61 6.15 -3.10 -5.60
N GLY A 62 6.49 -2.87 -4.33
CA GLY A 62 7.85 -2.61 -3.86
C GLY A 62 8.28 -1.15 -3.96
N ASP A 63 7.45 -0.27 -4.52
CA ASP A 63 7.74 1.17 -4.54
C ASP A 63 7.67 1.73 -3.12
N ARG A 64 8.62 2.61 -2.82
CA ARG A 64 8.75 3.30 -1.54
C ARG A 64 8.34 4.75 -1.75
N GLU A 65 7.47 5.26 -0.88
CA GLU A 65 7.05 6.65 -0.84
C GLU A 65 7.58 7.29 0.46
N ASP A 66 8.37 8.35 0.31
CA ASP A 66 9.10 9.00 1.40
C ASP A 66 8.54 10.38 1.76
N ASP A 67 7.75 11.00 0.88
CA ASP A 67 7.41 12.44 0.99
C ASP A 67 6.00 12.71 1.50
N VAL A 68 5.12 11.69 1.49
CA VAL A 68 3.70 11.85 1.82
C VAL A 68 3.45 11.85 3.33
N PHE A 69 4.16 10.99 4.05
CA PHE A 69 4.09 10.87 5.49
C PHE A 69 5.44 11.25 6.10
N ASN A 70 5.47 11.51 7.41
CA ASN A 70 6.71 11.72 8.15
C ASN A 70 7.52 10.43 8.38
N LEU A 71 7.09 9.32 7.79
CA LEU A 71 7.76 8.03 7.77
C LEU A 71 7.52 7.37 6.41
N PRO A 72 8.47 6.59 5.87
CA PRO A 72 8.29 5.97 4.58
C PRO A 72 7.18 4.92 4.59
N VAL A 73 6.44 4.82 3.50
CA VAL A 73 5.47 3.74 3.28
C VAL A 73 5.83 2.99 2.01
N TYR A 74 5.40 1.73 1.93
CA TYR A 74 5.57 0.92 0.74
C TYR A 74 4.22 0.62 0.10
N LEU A 75 4.24 0.43 -1.22
CA LEU A 75 3.07 0.07 -1.99
C LEU A 75 3.19 -1.38 -2.46
N TYR A 76 2.09 -2.13 -2.38
CA TYR A 76 2.06 -3.55 -2.74
C TYR A 76 0.79 -3.91 -3.52
N GLU A 77 0.96 -4.37 -4.74
CA GLU A 77 -0.14 -4.82 -5.59
C GLU A 77 -0.61 -6.22 -5.22
N THR A 78 -1.86 -6.37 -4.82
CA THR A 78 -2.41 -7.64 -4.35
C THR A 78 -3.90 -7.74 -4.58
N THR A 79 -4.48 -8.89 -4.26
CA THR A 79 -5.93 -9.08 -4.17
C THR A 79 -6.44 -8.38 -2.90
N PRO A 80 -7.50 -7.56 -2.98
CA PRO A 80 -8.08 -6.94 -1.79
C PRO A 80 -8.59 -7.99 -0.81
N ILE A 81 -8.73 -7.62 0.47
CA ILE A 81 -9.27 -8.52 1.51
C ILE A 81 -10.67 -9.03 1.12
N GLN A 82 -11.48 -8.18 0.49
CA GLN A 82 -12.79 -8.54 -0.03
C GLN A 82 -12.86 -8.27 -1.54
N PRO A 83 -12.46 -9.24 -2.39
CA PRO A 83 -12.56 -9.10 -3.83
C PRO A 83 -14.03 -9.17 -4.28
N SER A 84 -14.41 -8.29 -5.20
CA SER A 84 -15.70 -8.33 -5.90
C SER A 84 -15.67 -9.22 -7.15
N GLY A 85 -14.46 -9.49 -7.68
CA GLY A 85 -14.20 -10.38 -8.81
C GLY A 85 -12.86 -11.12 -8.68
N SER A 86 -12.66 -12.17 -9.48
CA SER A 86 -11.48 -13.04 -9.42
C SER A 86 -10.16 -12.37 -9.83
N ASN A 87 -10.24 -11.23 -10.52
CA ASN A 87 -9.08 -10.47 -11.01
C ASN A 87 -8.97 -9.10 -10.34
N ASP A 88 -9.70 -8.86 -9.25
CA ASP A 88 -9.62 -7.59 -8.54
C ASP A 88 -8.24 -7.41 -7.94
N ARG A 89 -7.63 -6.28 -8.26
CA ARG A 89 -6.32 -5.88 -7.73
C ARG A 89 -6.42 -4.50 -7.13
N VAL A 90 -5.73 -4.35 -6.02
CA VAL A 90 -5.56 -3.09 -5.31
C VAL A 90 -4.08 -2.86 -5.08
N LEU A 91 -3.74 -1.60 -4.84
CA LEU A 91 -2.43 -1.21 -4.33
C LEU A 91 -2.55 -0.95 -2.83
N ARG A 92 -2.08 -1.89 -2.02
CA ARG A 92 -2.09 -1.79 -0.57
C ARG A 92 -0.95 -0.88 -0.09
N ILE A 93 -1.29 0.06 0.79
CA ILE A 93 -0.32 0.93 1.47
C ILE A 93 0.16 0.21 2.74
N LEU A 94 1.48 0.07 2.87
CA LEU A 94 2.12 -0.67 3.95
C LEU A 94 2.91 0.27 4.85
N PHE A 95 2.51 0.32 6.12
CA PHE A 95 3.19 1.07 7.17
C PHE A 95 4.08 0.16 8.02
N CYS A 96 5.17 0.71 8.55
CA CYS A 96 5.96 0.05 9.58
C CYS A 96 5.31 0.18 10.97
N ASP A 97 5.75 -0.67 11.89
CA ASP A 97 5.43 -0.55 13.32
C ASP A 97 6.17 0.64 13.97
N PRO A 98 5.90 0.96 15.25
CA PRO A 98 6.57 2.06 15.96
C PRO A 98 8.09 1.91 16.11
N ALA A 99 8.63 0.70 15.94
CA ALA A 99 10.07 0.45 15.96
C ALA A 99 10.69 0.52 14.55
N GLY A 100 9.91 0.87 13.53
CA GLY A 100 10.36 0.99 12.16
C GLY A 100 10.40 -0.33 11.39
N ARG A 101 9.80 -1.41 11.91
CA ARG A 101 9.76 -2.72 11.24
C ARG A 101 8.53 -2.86 10.36
N TYR A 102 8.74 -3.23 9.10
CA TYR A 102 7.71 -3.42 8.10
C TYR A 102 7.06 -4.81 8.15
N PRO A 103 5.91 -5.01 7.50
CA PRO A 103 5.12 -6.24 7.65
C PRO A 103 5.84 -7.55 7.27
N TRP A 104 6.84 -7.47 6.38
CA TRP A 104 7.66 -8.62 5.95
C TRP A 104 8.87 -8.86 6.85
N GLU A 105 9.15 -7.97 7.80
CA GLU A 105 10.31 -8.08 8.68
C GLU A 105 10.01 -8.92 9.91
N PRO A 106 11.01 -9.66 10.44
CA PRO A 106 10.87 -10.36 11.72
C PRO A 106 10.46 -9.39 12.82
N GLU A 107 9.64 -9.88 13.76
CA GLU A 107 9.23 -9.14 14.96
C GLU A 107 8.42 -7.85 14.72
N CYS A 108 7.96 -7.60 13.48
CA CYS A 108 6.98 -6.55 13.22
C CYS A 108 5.72 -6.77 14.07
N GLU A 109 5.29 -5.72 14.78
CA GLU A 109 4.17 -5.79 15.71
C GLU A 109 2.87 -6.28 15.04
N GLY A 110 2.08 -7.09 15.77
CA GLY A 110 1.01 -7.91 15.21
C GLY A 110 0.01 -7.19 14.29
N MET A 111 -0.43 -5.98 14.62
CA MET A 111 -1.39 -5.25 13.76
C MET A 111 -0.76 -4.77 12.45
N TYR A 112 0.49 -4.33 12.48
CA TYR A 112 1.24 -3.90 11.30
C TYR A 112 1.65 -5.11 10.46
N SER A 113 2.09 -6.19 11.12
CA SER A 113 2.45 -7.45 10.49
C SER A 113 1.29 -8.10 9.72
N ARG A 114 0.04 -7.87 10.13
CA ARG A 114 -1.17 -8.39 9.47
C ARG A 114 -1.59 -7.62 8.22
N GLN A 115 -0.89 -6.55 7.84
CA GLN A 115 -1.12 -5.89 6.54
C GLN A 115 -0.79 -6.81 5.35
N LEU A 116 0.07 -7.82 5.57
CA LEU A 116 0.40 -8.86 4.59
C LEU A 116 0.14 -10.25 5.18
N ASN A 117 -0.32 -11.17 4.34
CA ASN A 117 -0.37 -12.60 4.66
C ASN A 117 1.04 -13.23 4.49
N VAL A 118 1.17 -14.51 4.89
CA VAL A 118 2.48 -15.20 4.91
C VAL A 118 3.14 -15.29 3.52
N LEU A 119 2.35 -15.45 2.45
CA LEU A 119 2.86 -15.52 1.09
C LEU A 119 3.32 -14.14 0.62
N GLU A 120 2.46 -13.12 0.78
CA GLU A 120 2.76 -11.74 0.39
C GLU A 120 4.01 -11.19 1.11
N LYS A 121 4.23 -11.57 2.38
CA LYS A 121 5.47 -11.21 3.10
C LYS A 121 6.71 -11.75 2.41
N LYS A 122 6.68 -13.02 1.98
CA LYS A 122 7.80 -13.65 1.28
C LYS A 122 8.02 -12.97 -0.07
N GLU A 123 6.94 -12.74 -0.82
CA GLU A 123 6.99 -12.07 -2.12
C GLU A 123 7.57 -10.67 -2.01
N MET A 124 7.12 -9.87 -1.03
CA MET A 124 7.64 -8.53 -0.79
C MET A 124 9.12 -8.55 -0.37
N ALA A 125 9.51 -9.45 0.54
CA ALA A 125 10.91 -9.59 0.95
C ALA A 125 11.82 -9.96 -0.23
N THR A 126 11.39 -10.92 -1.07
CA THR A 126 12.12 -11.30 -2.29
C THR A 126 12.20 -10.15 -3.28
N LEU A 127 11.09 -9.45 -3.54
CA LEU A 127 11.03 -8.32 -4.45
C LEU A 127 12.01 -7.21 -4.06
N LEU A 128 12.03 -6.83 -2.77
CA LEU A 128 12.93 -5.80 -2.27
C LEU A 128 14.39 -6.25 -2.30
N HIS A 129 14.67 -7.52 -2.02
CA HIS A 129 16.02 -8.08 -2.13
C HIS A 129 16.53 -8.06 -3.59
N THR A 130 15.68 -8.47 -4.55
CA THR A 130 16.02 -8.44 -5.97
C THR A 130 16.27 -7.01 -6.47
N ARG A 131 15.46 -6.03 -6.07
CA ARG A 131 15.69 -4.61 -6.44
C ARG A 131 17.04 -4.10 -5.92
N LYS A 132 17.34 -4.33 -4.64
CA LYS A 132 18.64 -3.96 -4.05
C LYS A 132 19.82 -4.59 -4.78
N ASN A 133 19.69 -5.83 -5.24
CA ASN A 133 20.77 -6.54 -5.95
C ASN A 133 20.83 -6.23 -7.45
N GLY A 134 19.70 -5.86 -8.06
CA GLY A 134 19.58 -5.49 -9.48
C GLY A 134 20.20 -4.12 -9.77
N ASP A 135 20.15 -3.19 -8.82
CA ASP A 135 20.78 -1.87 -8.94
C ASP A 135 22.32 -1.92 -8.95
N PHE A 136 22.94 -3.07 -8.65
CA PHE A 136 24.39 -3.26 -8.76
C PHE A 136 24.87 -3.66 -10.16
N HIS A 137 23.98 -3.89 -11.14
CA HIS A 137 24.38 -4.33 -12.50
C HIS A 137 24.28 -3.25 -13.59
N SER A 138 23.95 -2.01 -13.24
CA SER A 138 24.05 -0.85 -14.15
C SER A 138 25.28 0.00 -13.79
N GLY A 139 26.47 -0.57 -14.00
CA GLY A 139 27.70 0.21 -14.17
C GLY A 139 27.71 0.87 -15.55
N PRO A 140 28.28 2.08 -15.69
CA PRO A 140 28.27 2.80 -16.96
C PRO A 140 29.17 2.09 -17.97
N ASN A 141 28.66 1.90 -19.20
CA ASN A 141 29.49 1.73 -20.39
C ASN A 141 29.78 3.11 -20.98
#